data_AF-A0A7K3FZF2-F1
#
_entry.id   AF-A0A7K3FZF2-F1
#
_cell.length_a   1.000
_cell.length_b   1.000
_cell.length_c   1.000
_cell.angle_alpha   90.00
_cell.angle_beta   90.00
_cell.angle_gamma   90.00
#
_symmetry.space_group_name_H-M   'P 1'
#
loop_
_entity.id
_entity.type
_entity.pdbx_description
1 polymer ?
#
loop_
_entity_poly.entity_id
_entity_poly.type
_entity_poly.pdbx_seq_one_letter_code
_entity_poly.pdbx_strand_id
1 'polypeptide(L)'
;MSMEHPTSPALIRIPVRIVVLVVVLPVRMVWDVFAATGRLLDRTLLRPTGRGLEWLYRKVLAPLGRGLVWLLRAVLVWPWVGLWRYVVVPVARYGVAVPAAWLYRALLRPAGRGLLRGLAAAGEGLGWFLPRLGRALFVWPWLGLWRYVVVPVARDGIAVPAAWLYRRVLSPLGTGSLFLLEKLLLVPLVALFRYVLVPLLRYGVAVPAVWLGRHVLTPLGQGLGRCFRQAGRGLGWFLPRLGRALFVWPWVGLWRYVVVPVLRYGIAVPVVWLWTRVLAPVGREVRDALALCWRVAGFVSRAVGRGLKWLAWNLLGRPLVRIWWGLRWCGRNLVARPLGQVWRGLRWCGRNLVARPVALVWAAVVRPAGRWVRDGVWAPARRAAVEAG
;
A
#
# COMPACT_ATOMS: atom_id res chain seq x y z
N MET A 1 -15.88 41.21 -65.07
CA MET A 1 -15.59 40.19 -64.04
C MET A 1 -15.69 38.85 -64.75
N SER A 2 -14.66 38.04 -64.93
CA SER A 2 -13.37 37.91 -64.24
C SER A 2 -12.39 37.20 -65.18
N MET A 3 -11.16 37.70 -65.21
CA MET A 3 -10.03 37.10 -65.93
C MET A 3 -9.54 35.86 -65.18
N GLU A 4 -9.60 34.68 -65.79
CA GLU A 4 -8.90 33.50 -65.28
C GLU A 4 -7.69 33.21 -66.18
N HIS A 5 -6.53 33.69 -65.74
CA HIS A 5 -5.24 33.28 -66.28
C HIS A 5 -4.98 31.80 -65.91
N PRO A 6 -4.65 30.91 -66.86
CA PRO A 6 -4.21 29.56 -66.52
C PRO A 6 -2.83 29.62 -65.86
N THR A 7 -2.80 29.51 -64.53
CA THR A 7 -1.57 29.45 -63.74
C THR A 7 -0.72 28.25 -64.15
N SER A 8 0.60 28.46 -64.13
CA SER A 8 1.65 27.62 -64.68
C SER A 8 2.36 26.74 -63.63
N PRO A 9 1.84 25.59 -63.18
CA PRO A 9 2.60 24.68 -62.30
C PRO A 9 3.25 23.50 -63.02
N ALA A 10 2.86 23.16 -64.26
CA ALA A 10 3.38 21.99 -64.96
C ALA A 10 4.76 22.22 -65.61
N LEU A 11 4.97 23.39 -66.22
CA LEU A 11 6.22 23.72 -66.92
C LEU A 11 7.42 23.91 -65.98
N ILE A 12 7.20 24.25 -64.71
CA ILE A 12 8.27 24.45 -63.73
C ILE A 12 8.71 23.10 -63.11
N ARG A 13 7.81 22.10 -63.02
CA ARG A 13 8.14 20.81 -62.38
C ARG A 13 9.05 19.93 -63.23
N ILE A 14 8.96 20.02 -64.56
CA ILE A 14 9.79 19.25 -65.48
C ILE A 14 11.29 19.63 -65.36
N PRO A 15 11.70 20.91 -65.46
CA PRO A 15 13.10 21.29 -65.30
C PRO A 15 13.60 21.04 -63.88
N VAL A 16 12.78 21.26 -62.85
CA VAL A 16 13.17 20.97 -61.46
C VAL A 16 13.42 19.47 -61.27
N ARG A 17 12.58 18.58 -61.81
CA ARG A 17 12.84 17.12 -61.75
C ARG A 17 14.09 16.72 -62.50
N ILE A 18 14.37 17.34 -63.65
CA ILE A 18 15.60 17.07 -64.41
C ILE A 18 16.83 17.52 -63.62
N VAL A 19 16.81 18.72 -63.02
CA VAL A 19 17.92 19.21 -62.19
C VAL A 19 18.13 18.34 -60.95
N VAL A 20 17.04 17.98 -60.25
CA VAL A 20 17.12 17.09 -59.09
C VAL A 20 17.68 15.73 -59.50
N LEU A 21 17.28 15.16 -60.62
CA LEU A 21 17.78 13.86 -61.06
C LEU A 21 19.24 13.95 -61.53
N VAL A 22 19.62 15.01 -62.25
CA VAL A 22 21.01 15.23 -62.69
C VAL A 22 21.95 15.50 -61.52
N VAL A 23 21.49 16.10 -60.42
CA VAL A 23 22.35 16.42 -59.27
C VAL A 23 22.29 15.35 -58.18
N VAL A 24 21.09 14.89 -57.81
CA VAL A 24 20.90 13.98 -56.68
C VAL A 24 21.35 12.56 -57.03
N LEU A 25 21.09 12.09 -58.26
CA LEU A 25 21.48 10.73 -58.65
C LEU A 25 23.01 10.51 -58.60
N PRO A 26 23.87 11.39 -59.14
CA PRO A 26 25.31 11.21 -59.02
C PRO A 26 25.81 11.39 -57.59
N VAL A 27 25.23 12.32 -56.80
CA VAL A 27 25.57 12.44 -55.37
C VAL A 27 25.25 11.14 -54.63
N ARG A 28 24.12 10.51 -54.95
CA ARG A 28 23.69 9.25 -54.33
C ARG A 28 24.55 8.07 -54.78
N MET A 29 24.96 8.02 -56.04
CA MET A 29 25.93 7.03 -56.52
C MET A 29 27.30 7.20 -55.85
N VAL A 30 27.78 8.43 -55.69
CA VAL A 30 29.01 8.71 -54.94
C VAL A 30 28.88 8.23 -53.49
N TRP A 31 27.73 8.48 -52.86
CA TRP A 31 27.47 8.02 -51.50
C TRP A 31 27.43 6.49 -51.38
N ASP A 32 26.78 5.81 -52.33
CA ASP A 32 26.70 4.35 -52.35
C ASP A 32 28.08 3.71 -52.60
N VAL A 33 28.92 4.33 -53.43
CA VAL A 33 30.32 3.93 -53.63
C VAL A 33 31.12 4.12 -52.34
N PHE A 34 31.01 5.28 -51.67
CA PHE A 34 31.69 5.51 -50.39
C PHE A 34 31.25 4.53 -49.30
N ALA A 35 29.96 4.23 -49.20
CA ALA A 35 29.43 3.26 -48.26
C ALA A 35 29.89 1.84 -48.60
N ALA A 36 29.96 1.47 -49.88
CA ALA A 36 30.51 0.20 -50.32
C ALA A 36 32.01 0.09 -50.01
N THR A 37 32.79 1.15 -50.26
CA THR A 37 34.21 1.20 -49.88
C THR A 37 34.40 1.12 -48.37
N GLY A 38 33.56 1.79 -47.57
CA GLY A 38 33.59 1.69 -46.10
C GLY A 38 33.28 0.28 -45.59
N ARG A 39 32.29 -0.40 -46.20
CA ARG A 39 31.95 -1.80 -45.86
C ARG A 39 33.06 -2.79 -46.27
N LEU A 40 33.72 -2.53 -47.39
CA LEU A 40 34.90 -3.31 -47.81
C LEU A 40 36.07 -3.05 -46.85
N LEU A 41 36.32 -1.80 -46.46
CA LEU A 41 37.36 -1.44 -45.50
C LEU A 41 37.12 -2.11 -44.13
N ASP A 42 35.86 -2.15 -43.67
CA ASP A 42 35.49 -2.82 -42.42
C ASP A 42 35.76 -4.34 -42.48
N ARG A 43 35.35 -4.98 -43.57
CA ARG A 43 35.53 -6.43 -43.74
C ARG A 43 36.98 -6.84 -43.92
N THR A 44 37.77 -6.06 -44.67
CA THR A 44 39.13 -6.44 -45.06
C THR A 44 40.19 -5.97 -44.06
N LEU A 45 39.99 -4.85 -43.36
CA LEU A 45 40.99 -4.28 -42.45
C LEU A 45 40.56 -4.25 -40.98
N LEU A 46 39.34 -3.79 -40.67
CA LEU A 46 38.93 -3.58 -39.27
C LEU A 46 38.54 -4.87 -38.55
N ARG A 47 37.89 -5.82 -39.23
CA ARG A 47 37.55 -7.13 -38.64
C ARG A 47 38.77 -7.99 -38.28
N PRO A 48 39.79 -8.18 -39.15
CA PRO A 48 40.96 -8.98 -38.78
C PRO A 48 41.80 -8.32 -37.68
N THR A 49 41.99 -6.99 -37.74
CA THR A 49 42.72 -6.26 -36.69
C THR A 49 41.94 -6.19 -35.37
N GLY A 50 40.62 -6.04 -35.43
CA GLY A 50 39.73 -6.05 -34.27
C GLY A 50 39.74 -7.38 -33.52
N ARG A 51 39.73 -8.52 -34.23
CA ARG A 51 39.88 -9.84 -33.58
C ARG A 51 41.27 -10.05 -32.99
N GLY A 52 42.32 -9.53 -33.62
CA GLY A 52 43.68 -9.57 -33.09
C GLY A 52 43.80 -8.79 -31.77
N LEU A 53 43.26 -7.56 -31.74
CA LEU A 53 43.21 -6.74 -30.52
C LEU A 53 42.32 -7.36 -29.44
N GLU A 54 41.18 -7.94 -29.81
CA GLU A 54 40.30 -8.60 -28.87
C GLU A 54 40.94 -9.87 -28.28
N TRP A 55 41.66 -10.64 -29.08
CA TRP A 55 42.44 -11.79 -28.62
C TRP A 55 43.54 -11.33 -27.65
N LEU A 56 44.31 -10.30 -27.99
CA LEU A 56 45.36 -9.73 -27.14
C LEU A 56 44.80 -9.19 -25.82
N TYR A 57 43.67 -8.49 -25.89
CA TYR A 57 42.95 -8.01 -24.72
C TYR A 57 42.49 -9.17 -23.83
N ARG A 58 41.89 -10.21 -24.41
CA ARG A 58 41.28 -11.32 -23.68
C ARG A 58 42.30 -12.30 -23.11
N LYS A 59 43.39 -12.59 -23.83
CA LYS A 59 44.43 -13.54 -23.42
C LYS A 59 45.55 -12.92 -22.58
N VAL A 60 45.85 -11.63 -22.75
CA VAL A 60 47.02 -11.00 -22.09
C VAL A 60 46.60 -9.89 -21.14
N LEU A 61 45.80 -8.93 -21.62
CA LEU A 61 45.45 -7.74 -20.83
C LEU A 61 44.43 -8.04 -19.70
N ALA A 62 43.47 -8.92 -19.95
CA ALA A 62 42.46 -9.33 -18.98
C ALA A 62 43.01 -10.14 -17.79
N PRO A 63 43.93 -11.12 -17.98
CA PRO A 63 44.57 -11.78 -16.83
C PRO A 63 45.52 -10.85 -16.08
N LEU A 64 46.29 -10.00 -16.77
CA LEU A 64 47.16 -9.02 -16.11
C LEU A 64 46.35 -7.97 -15.32
N GLY A 65 45.25 -7.47 -15.88
CA GLY A 65 44.34 -6.55 -15.21
C GLY A 65 43.68 -7.20 -13.99
N ARG A 66 43.25 -8.46 -14.09
CA ARG A 66 42.70 -9.21 -12.95
C ARG A 66 43.76 -9.46 -11.87
N GLY A 67 44.99 -9.80 -12.25
CA GLY A 67 46.11 -9.98 -11.31
C GLY A 67 46.46 -8.68 -10.58
N LEU A 68 46.51 -7.56 -11.30
CA LEU A 68 46.80 -6.25 -10.70
C LEU A 68 45.67 -5.78 -9.77
N VAL A 69 44.40 -5.99 -10.16
CA VAL A 69 43.25 -5.69 -9.30
C VAL A 69 43.24 -6.59 -8.07
N TRP A 70 43.60 -7.87 -8.21
CA TRP A 70 43.70 -8.78 -7.09
C TRP A 70 44.81 -8.37 -6.13
N LEU A 71 46.00 -8.00 -6.63
CA LEU A 71 47.10 -7.45 -5.83
C LEU A 71 46.69 -6.16 -5.12
N LEU A 72 46.05 -5.23 -5.82
CA LEU A 72 45.57 -3.98 -5.22
C LEU A 72 44.56 -4.27 -4.11
N ARG A 73 43.64 -5.22 -4.34
CA ARG A 73 42.63 -5.64 -3.36
C ARG A 73 43.26 -6.39 -2.19
N ALA A 74 44.27 -7.21 -2.43
CA ALA A 74 45.01 -7.94 -1.40
C ALA A 74 45.87 -6.99 -0.55
N VAL A 75 46.46 -5.94 -1.12
CA VAL A 75 47.32 -5.01 -0.36
C VAL A 75 46.51 -3.93 0.36
N LEU A 76 45.43 -3.41 -0.24
CA LEU A 76 44.65 -2.32 0.37
C LEU A 76 43.45 -2.82 1.17
N VAL A 77 42.71 -3.79 0.63
CA VAL A 77 41.42 -4.20 1.21
C VAL A 77 41.61 -5.25 2.30
N TRP A 78 42.48 -6.24 2.09
CA TRP A 78 42.65 -7.30 3.09
C TRP A 78 43.24 -6.81 4.43
N PRO A 79 44.26 -5.94 4.48
CA PRO A 79 44.74 -5.40 5.76
C PRO A 79 43.69 -4.56 6.46
N TRP A 80 42.91 -3.77 5.71
CA TRP A 80 41.81 -3.00 6.29
C TRP A 80 40.67 -3.90 6.80
N VAL A 81 40.32 -4.95 6.06
CA VAL A 81 39.33 -5.95 6.49
C VAL A 81 39.82 -6.70 7.72
N GLY A 82 41.11 -7.04 7.78
CA GLY A 82 41.75 -7.62 8.95
C GLY A 82 41.69 -6.69 10.15
N LEU A 83 42.09 -5.44 9.99
CA LEU A 83 42.02 -4.41 11.03
C LEU A 83 40.58 -4.22 11.52
N TRP A 84 39.62 -4.16 10.61
CA TRP A 84 38.21 -3.99 10.96
C TRP A 84 37.68 -5.19 11.73
N ARG A 85 37.99 -6.40 11.28
CA ARG A 85 37.44 -7.65 11.84
C ARG A 85 38.14 -8.09 13.13
N TYR A 86 39.44 -7.82 13.28
CA TYR A 86 40.23 -8.24 14.43
C TYR A 86 40.47 -7.13 15.46
N VAL A 87 40.39 -5.85 15.10
CA VAL A 87 40.64 -4.74 16.04
C VAL A 87 39.37 -3.94 16.28
N VAL A 88 38.74 -3.41 15.24
CA VAL A 88 37.61 -2.49 15.39
C VAL A 88 36.37 -3.20 15.95
N VAL A 89 36.01 -4.37 15.40
CA VAL A 89 34.84 -5.13 15.86
C VAL A 89 34.99 -5.58 17.31
N PRO A 90 36.13 -6.18 17.74
CA PRO A 90 36.30 -6.56 19.14
C PRO A 90 36.33 -5.37 20.07
N VAL A 91 37.02 -4.27 19.73
CA VAL A 91 37.05 -3.07 20.57
C VAL A 91 35.66 -2.44 20.70
N ALA A 92 34.90 -2.33 19.61
CA ALA A 92 33.54 -1.83 19.66
C ALA A 92 32.61 -2.76 20.46
N ARG A 93 32.74 -4.07 20.27
CA ARG A 93 31.88 -5.06 20.93
C ARG A 93 32.20 -5.21 22.41
N TYR A 94 33.44 -5.44 22.77
CA TYR A 94 33.87 -5.67 24.15
C TYR A 94 34.10 -4.37 24.92
N GLY A 95 34.56 -3.30 24.26
CA GLY A 95 34.84 -2.01 24.90
C GLY A 95 33.62 -1.10 25.07
N VAL A 96 32.62 -1.19 24.17
CA VAL A 96 31.46 -0.27 24.20
C VAL A 96 30.15 -1.02 24.34
N ALA A 97 29.90 -2.01 23.49
CA ALA A 97 28.60 -2.68 23.46
C ALA A 97 28.37 -3.57 24.69
N VAL A 98 29.39 -4.28 25.18
CA VAL A 98 29.28 -5.12 26.38
C VAL A 98 29.05 -4.28 27.64
N PRO A 99 29.80 -3.18 27.90
CA PRO A 99 29.53 -2.29 29.02
C PRO A 99 28.17 -1.60 28.91
N ALA A 100 27.79 -1.12 27.73
CA ALA A 100 26.48 -0.51 27.51
C ALA A 100 25.33 -1.52 27.71
N ALA A 101 25.50 -2.77 27.26
CA ALA A 101 24.52 -3.82 27.47
C ALA A 101 24.46 -4.26 28.95
N TRP A 102 25.59 -4.26 29.65
CA TRP A 102 25.61 -4.50 31.09
C TRP A 102 24.89 -3.38 31.83
N LEU A 103 25.18 -2.12 31.53
CA LEU A 103 24.51 -0.95 32.12
C LEU A 103 22.99 -0.96 31.85
N TYR A 104 22.59 -1.30 30.63
CA TYR A 104 21.18 -1.47 30.27
C TYR A 104 20.50 -2.59 31.06
N ARG A 105 21.16 -3.74 31.21
CA ARG A 105 20.60 -4.88 31.97
C ARG A 105 20.60 -4.65 33.48
N ALA A 106 21.62 -3.98 34.01
CA ALA A 106 21.82 -3.77 35.44
C ALA A 106 21.02 -2.58 35.97
N LEU A 107 20.87 -1.48 35.21
CA LEU A 107 20.10 -0.30 35.65
C LEU A 107 18.72 -0.21 35.02
N LEU A 108 18.63 -0.21 33.69
CA LEU A 108 17.37 0.09 33.00
C LEU A 108 16.34 -1.04 33.10
N ARG A 109 16.79 -2.30 33.05
CA ARG A 109 15.89 -3.46 33.10
C ARG A 109 15.20 -3.67 34.46
N PRO A 110 15.87 -3.56 35.61
CA PRO A 110 15.18 -3.63 36.91
C PRO A 110 14.34 -2.38 37.17
N ALA A 111 14.79 -1.19 36.79
CA ALA A 111 13.99 0.03 36.92
C ALA A 111 12.70 -0.04 36.09
N GLY A 112 12.78 -0.52 34.84
CA GLY A 112 11.62 -0.69 33.96
C GLY A 112 10.63 -1.75 34.49
N ARG A 113 11.12 -2.87 35.04
CA ARG A 113 10.25 -3.89 35.64
C ARG A 113 9.64 -3.44 36.97
N GLY A 114 10.37 -2.67 37.77
CA GLY A 114 9.85 -2.09 39.02
C GLY A 114 8.71 -1.11 38.75
N LEU A 115 8.89 -0.23 37.77
CA LEU A 115 7.86 0.74 37.37
C LEU A 115 6.61 0.05 36.80
N LEU A 116 6.80 -0.96 35.94
CA LEU A 116 5.69 -1.72 35.35
C LEU A 116 4.94 -2.54 36.39
N ARG A 117 5.63 -3.12 37.38
CA ARG A 117 4.98 -3.82 38.50
C ARG A 117 4.25 -2.87 39.44
N GLY A 118 4.80 -1.68 39.69
CA GLY A 118 4.13 -0.64 40.46
C GLY A 118 2.83 -0.16 39.78
N LEU A 119 2.88 0.07 38.46
CA LEU A 119 1.71 0.45 37.67
C LEU A 119 0.69 -0.69 37.54
N ALA A 120 1.16 -1.94 37.38
CA ALA A 120 0.28 -3.10 37.33
C ALA A 120 -0.41 -3.36 38.68
N ALA A 121 0.33 -3.27 39.80
CA ALA A 121 -0.23 -3.40 41.14
C ALA A 121 -1.24 -2.28 41.45
N ALA A 122 -0.95 -1.04 41.02
CA ALA A 122 -1.90 0.07 41.13
C ALA A 122 -3.15 -0.14 40.26
N GLY A 123 -2.98 -0.67 39.05
CA GLY A 123 -4.08 -1.00 38.13
C GLY A 123 -4.97 -2.15 38.63
N GLU A 124 -4.38 -3.20 39.20
CA GLU A 124 -5.09 -4.33 39.81
C GLU A 124 -5.83 -3.90 41.09
N GLY A 125 -5.22 -3.04 41.90
CA GLY A 125 -5.87 -2.45 43.08
C GLY A 125 -7.11 -1.63 42.69
N LEU A 126 -6.99 -0.75 41.69
CA LEU A 126 -8.12 0.02 41.16
C LEU A 126 -9.19 -0.88 40.52
N GLY A 127 -8.78 -1.90 39.76
CA GLY A 127 -9.67 -2.85 39.10
C GLY A 127 -10.45 -3.75 40.07
N TRP A 128 -9.89 -4.03 41.25
CA TRP A 128 -10.58 -4.77 42.31
C TRP A 128 -11.52 -3.86 43.13
N PHE A 129 -11.10 -2.62 43.39
CA PHE A 129 -11.78 -1.69 44.30
C PHE A 129 -13.00 -1.02 43.65
N LEU A 130 -12.87 -0.48 42.43
CA LEU A 130 -13.97 0.22 41.74
C LEU A 130 -15.27 -0.59 41.59
N PRO A 131 -15.25 -1.83 41.07
CA PRO A 131 -16.49 -2.59 40.88
C PRO A 131 -17.09 -3.11 42.20
N ARG A 132 -16.29 -3.19 43.28
CA ARG A 132 -16.79 -3.49 44.62
C ARG A 132 -17.42 -2.26 45.26
N LEU A 133 -16.81 -1.09 45.13
CA LEU A 133 -17.40 0.18 45.56
C LEU A 133 -18.72 0.46 44.83
N GLY A 134 -18.77 0.22 43.52
CA GLY A 134 -20.00 0.32 42.73
C GLY A 134 -21.09 -0.66 43.22
N ARG A 135 -20.73 -1.92 43.51
CA ARG A 135 -21.69 -2.87 44.08
C ARG A 135 -22.13 -2.50 45.51
N ALA A 136 -21.21 -2.06 46.35
CA ALA A 136 -21.49 -1.72 47.75
C ALA A 136 -22.32 -0.45 47.89
N LEU A 137 -22.06 0.59 47.09
CA LEU A 137 -22.82 1.84 47.15
C LEU A 137 -24.14 1.79 46.39
N PHE A 138 -24.24 0.99 45.32
CA PHE A 138 -25.40 1.03 44.45
C PHE A 138 -26.28 -0.22 44.58
N VAL A 139 -25.69 -1.41 44.54
CA VAL A 139 -26.44 -2.67 44.51
C VAL A 139 -26.93 -3.06 45.90
N TRP A 140 -26.11 -2.91 46.93
CA TRP A 140 -26.46 -3.36 48.29
C TRP A 140 -27.57 -2.53 48.95
N PRO A 141 -27.58 -1.20 48.88
CA PRO A 141 -28.68 -0.41 49.44
C PRO A 141 -29.99 -0.69 48.70
N TRP A 142 -29.92 -0.89 47.38
CA TRP A 142 -31.08 -1.20 46.57
C TRP A 142 -31.60 -2.62 46.76
N LEU A 143 -30.72 -3.62 46.94
CA LEU A 143 -31.13 -4.97 47.35
C LEU A 143 -31.77 -4.96 48.73
N GLY A 144 -31.24 -4.14 49.65
CA GLY A 144 -31.84 -3.89 50.96
C GLY A 144 -33.25 -3.31 50.80
N LEU A 145 -33.40 -2.27 50.00
CA LEU A 145 -34.70 -1.62 49.75
C LEU A 145 -35.68 -2.58 49.08
N TRP A 146 -35.23 -3.40 48.14
CA TRP A 146 -36.07 -4.40 47.48
C TRP A 146 -36.51 -5.49 48.45
N ARG A 147 -35.58 -6.04 49.25
CA ARG A 147 -35.83 -7.18 50.12
C ARG A 147 -36.55 -6.82 51.42
N TYR A 148 -36.32 -5.61 51.94
CA TYR A 148 -36.90 -5.14 53.21
C TYR A 148 -38.07 -4.17 53.05
N VAL A 149 -38.25 -3.52 51.88
CA VAL A 149 -39.36 -2.57 51.68
C VAL A 149 -40.29 -3.07 50.58
N VAL A 150 -39.79 -3.33 49.37
CA VAL A 150 -40.66 -3.62 48.21
C VAL A 150 -41.35 -4.98 48.33
N VAL A 151 -40.61 -6.04 48.65
CA VAL A 151 -41.17 -7.39 48.82
C VAL A 151 -42.22 -7.45 49.94
N PRO A 152 -41.96 -6.97 51.17
CA PRO A 152 -42.97 -6.99 52.22
C PRO A 152 -44.15 -6.05 51.92
N VAL A 153 -43.94 -4.87 51.34
CA VAL A 153 -45.07 -3.99 50.97
C VAL A 153 -45.95 -4.63 49.89
N ALA A 154 -45.37 -5.30 48.89
CA ALA A 154 -46.16 -5.98 47.87
C ALA A 154 -46.86 -7.23 48.42
N ARG A 155 -46.17 -8.00 49.27
CA ARG A 155 -46.71 -9.26 49.82
C ARG A 155 -47.76 -8.97 50.90
N ASP A 156 -47.41 -8.17 51.89
CA ASP A 156 -48.26 -7.90 53.05
C ASP A 156 -49.26 -6.77 52.79
N GLY A 157 -48.93 -5.82 51.90
CA GLY A 157 -49.81 -4.70 51.57
C GLY A 157 -50.83 -4.97 50.46
N ILE A 158 -50.56 -5.88 49.52
CA ILE A 158 -51.46 -6.13 48.36
C ILE A 158 -51.89 -7.58 48.28
N ALA A 159 -50.96 -8.53 48.34
CA ALA A 159 -51.29 -9.94 48.11
C ALA A 159 -52.06 -10.57 49.28
N VAL A 160 -51.68 -10.25 50.53
CA VAL A 160 -52.34 -10.77 51.73
C VAL A 160 -53.77 -10.22 51.89
N PRO A 161 -54.04 -8.90 51.72
CA PRO A 161 -55.41 -8.37 51.74
C PRO A 161 -56.28 -8.91 50.61
N ALA A 162 -55.74 -9.03 49.39
CA ALA A 162 -56.47 -9.59 48.27
C ALA A 162 -56.82 -11.08 48.49
N ALA A 163 -55.88 -11.86 49.02
CA ALA A 163 -56.10 -13.28 49.34
C ALA A 163 -57.03 -13.47 50.55
N TRP A 164 -57.02 -12.53 51.50
CA TRP A 164 -57.96 -12.51 52.62
C TRP A 164 -59.37 -12.16 52.13
N LEU A 165 -59.55 -11.13 51.30
CA LEU A 165 -60.83 -10.75 50.71
C LEU A 165 -61.42 -11.88 49.87
N TYR A 166 -60.58 -12.56 49.08
CA TYR A 166 -60.99 -13.72 48.30
C TYR A 166 -61.52 -14.87 49.19
N ARG A 167 -60.79 -15.20 50.26
CA ARG A 167 -61.15 -16.30 51.16
C ARG A 167 -62.29 -15.97 52.13
N ARG A 168 -62.43 -14.71 52.57
CA ARG A 168 -63.43 -14.30 53.55
C ARG A 168 -64.74 -13.82 52.95
N VAL A 169 -64.72 -13.31 51.71
CA VAL A 169 -65.89 -12.71 51.06
C VAL A 169 -66.33 -13.53 49.85
N LEU A 170 -65.41 -13.83 48.91
CA LEU A 170 -65.78 -14.51 47.66
C LEU A 170 -66.10 -15.99 47.85
N SER A 171 -65.30 -16.69 48.67
CA SER A 171 -65.52 -18.11 48.98
C SER A 171 -66.88 -18.39 49.64
N PRO A 172 -67.27 -17.71 50.75
CA PRO A 172 -68.55 -18.00 51.38
C PRO A 172 -69.77 -17.52 50.55
N LEU A 173 -69.64 -16.44 49.78
CA LEU A 173 -70.69 -16.03 48.84
C LEU A 173 -70.89 -17.05 47.71
N GLY A 174 -69.81 -17.66 47.21
CA GLY A 174 -69.88 -18.73 46.21
C GLY A 174 -70.49 -20.02 46.77
N THR A 175 -70.12 -20.43 47.98
CA THR A 175 -70.64 -21.66 48.58
C THR A 175 -72.07 -21.50 49.10
N GLY A 176 -72.44 -20.34 49.66
CA GLY A 176 -73.80 -20.07 50.14
C GLY A 176 -74.83 -19.92 49.02
N SER A 177 -74.46 -19.28 47.91
CA SER A 177 -75.33 -19.15 46.73
C SER A 177 -75.55 -20.48 46.01
N LEU A 178 -74.52 -21.31 45.89
CA LEU A 178 -74.64 -22.65 45.32
C LEU A 178 -75.44 -23.59 46.23
N PHE A 179 -75.30 -23.49 47.55
CA PHE A 179 -76.05 -24.32 48.49
C PHE A 179 -77.55 -24.00 48.49
N LEU A 180 -77.93 -22.71 48.41
CA LEU A 180 -79.32 -22.29 48.27
C LEU A 180 -79.91 -22.70 46.91
N LEU A 181 -79.16 -22.56 45.82
CA LEU A 181 -79.60 -22.97 44.48
C LEU A 181 -79.74 -24.50 44.38
N GLU A 182 -78.84 -25.24 45.03
CA GLU A 182 -78.83 -26.71 45.03
C GLU A 182 -80.01 -27.26 45.85
N LYS A 183 -80.19 -26.82 47.10
CA LYS A 183 -81.18 -27.40 48.01
C LYS A 183 -82.60 -26.88 47.79
N LEU A 184 -82.79 -25.64 47.34
CA LEU A 184 -84.12 -25.03 47.19
C LEU A 184 -84.72 -25.24 45.79
N LEU A 185 -83.89 -25.31 44.75
CA LEU A 185 -84.35 -25.38 43.35
C LEU A 185 -83.95 -26.69 42.67
N LEU A 186 -82.69 -27.11 42.75
CA LEU A 186 -82.22 -28.31 42.03
C LEU A 186 -82.75 -29.62 42.61
N VAL A 187 -82.83 -29.79 43.93
CA VAL A 187 -83.35 -31.03 44.52
C VAL A 187 -84.81 -31.31 44.15
N PRO A 188 -85.77 -30.37 44.26
CA PRO A 188 -87.15 -30.61 43.82
C PRO A 188 -87.27 -30.75 42.30
N LEU A 189 -86.48 -30.00 41.53
CA LEU A 189 -86.51 -30.04 40.06
C LEU A 189 -85.92 -31.35 39.50
N VAL A 190 -84.84 -31.88 40.10
CA VAL A 190 -84.21 -33.15 39.71
C VAL A 190 -85.09 -34.35 40.09
N ALA A 191 -85.79 -34.29 41.22
CA ALA A 191 -86.74 -35.32 41.60
C ALA A 191 -87.93 -35.38 40.63
N LEU A 192 -88.48 -34.22 40.24
CA LEU A 192 -89.57 -34.13 39.25
C LEU A 192 -89.09 -34.54 37.85
N PHE A 193 -87.86 -34.16 37.46
CA PHE A 193 -87.25 -34.49 36.18
C PHE A 193 -86.99 -36.00 36.03
N ARG A 194 -86.49 -36.67 37.07
CA ARG A 194 -86.06 -38.08 36.99
C ARG A 194 -87.20 -39.08 36.92
N TYR A 195 -88.36 -38.78 37.51
CA TYR A 195 -89.50 -39.71 37.52
C TYR A 195 -90.60 -39.37 36.51
N VAL A 196 -90.75 -38.11 36.09
CA VAL A 196 -91.85 -37.70 35.17
C VAL A 196 -91.34 -37.28 33.78
N LEU A 197 -90.20 -36.59 33.69
CA LEU A 197 -89.80 -35.91 32.46
C LEU A 197 -88.84 -36.71 31.56
N VAL A 198 -87.99 -37.55 32.14
CA VAL A 198 -86.99 -38.37 31.40
C VAL A 198 -87.62 -39.31 30.34
N PRO A 199 -88.76 -39.99 30.57
CA PRO A 199 -89.38 -40.82 29.53
C PRO A 199 -89.94 -39.97 28.37
N LEU A 200 -90.49 -38.79 28.67
CA LEU A 200 -91.14 -37.91 27.70
C LEU A 200 -90.13 -37.13 26.82
N LEU A 201 -88.98 -36.73 27.41
CA LEU A 201 -88.00 -35.87 26.74
C LEU A 201 -87.04 -36.62 25.81
N ARG A 202 -86.82 -37.93 26.02
CA ARG A 202 -85.79 -38.71 25.31
C ARG A 202 -86.07 -38.86 23.81
N TYR A 203 -87.35 -38.87 23.42
CA TYR A 203 -87.76 -38.91 22.00
C TYR A 203 -88.10 -37.52 21.41
N GLY A 204 -88.39 -36.51 22.23
CA GLY A 204 -88.85 -35.19 21.75
C GLY A 204 -87.82 -34.05 21.70
N VAL A 205 -86.83 -34.00 22.59
CA VAL A 205 -86.06 -32.75 22.83
C VAL A 205 -84.52 -32.91 22.70
N ALA A 206 -84.01 -34.14 22.57
CA ALA A 206 -82.57 -34.37 22.42
C ALA A 206 -81.99 -33.71 21.15
N VAL A 207 -82.77 -33.64 20.06
CA VAL A 207 -82.33 -33.09 18.77
C VAL A 207 -82.26 -31.54 18.78
N PRO A 208 -83.26 -30.80 19.32
CA PRO A 208 -83.16 -29.34 19.47
C PRO A 208 -82.06 -28.88 20.43
N ALA A 209 -81.80 -29.60 21.53
CA ALA A 209 -80.82 -29.18 22.53
C ALA A 209 -79.37 -29.24 22.02
N VAL A 210 -79.04 -30.22 21.18
CA VAL A 210 -77.72 -30.31 20.53
C VAL A 210 -77.54 -29.21 19.49
N TRP A 211 -78.61 -28.80 18.81
CA TRP A 211 -78.58 -27.67 17.88
C TRP A 211 -78.29 -26.35 18.60
N LEU A 212 -78.94 -26.12 19.76
CA LEU A 212 -78.79 -24.90 20.57
C LEU A 212 -77.41 -24.82 21.25
N GLY A 213 -76.88 -25.96 21.70
CA GLY A 213 -75.49 -26.07 22.17
C GLY A 213 -74.47 -25.67 21.10
N ARG A 214 -74.61 -26.21 19.89
CA ARG A 214 -73.68 -25.94 18.78
C ARG A 214 -73.81 -24.51 18.23
N HIS A 215 -75.02 -24.01 18.02
CA HIS A 215 -75.25 -22.73 17.34
C HIS A 215 -75.28 -21.52 18.26
N VAL A 216 -75.50 -21.66 19.57
CA VAL A 216 -75.66 -20.49 20.48
C VAL A 216 -74.58 -20.46 21.57
N LEU A 217 -74.35 -21.58 22.26
CA LEU A 217 -73.39 -21.63 23.38
C LEU A 217 -71.93 -21.62 22.93
N THR A 218 -71.60 -22.36 21.87
CA THR A 218 -70.23 -22.37 21.32
C THR A 218 -69.76 -21.00 20.79
N PRO A 219 -70.56 -20.23 20.02
CA PRO A 219 -70.12 -18.90 19.59
C PRO A 219 -70.01 -17.88 20.73
N LEU A 220 -70.89 -17.94 21.75
CA LEU A 220 -70.80 -17.07 22.92
C LEU A 220 -69.53 -17.36 23.77
N GLY A 221 -69.22 -18.64 23.99
CA GLY A 221 -67.98 -19.05 24.67
C GLY A 221 -66.71 -18.62 23.91
N GLN A 222 -66.73 -18.71 22.58
CA GLN A 222 -65.62 -18.25 21.76
C GLN A 222 -65.52 -16.71 21.70
N GLY A 223 -66.64 -15.98 21.75
CA GLY A 223 -66.68 -14.51 21.79
C GLY A 223 -66.05 -13.96 23.08
N LEU A 224 -66.44 -14.49 24.24
CA LEU A 224 -65.86 -14.12 25.53
C LEU A 224 -64.37 -14.49 25.63
N GLY A 225 -64.00 -15.68 25.15
CA GLY A 225 -62.61 -16.12 25.11
C GLY A 225 -61.71 -15.30 24.16
N ARG A 226 -62.28 -14.64 23.13
CA ARG A 226 -61.55 -13.69 22.29
C ARG A 226 -61.39 -12.34 22.98
N CYS A 227 -62.43 -11.83 23.64
CA CYS A 227 -62.36 -10.57 24.39
C CYS A 227 -61.30 -10.62 25.51
N PHE A 228 -61.26 -11.70 26.30
CA PHE A 228 -60.26 -11.86 27.36
C PHE A 228 -58.83 -11.97 26.82
N ARG A 229 -58.62 -12.67 25.69
CA ARG A 229 -57.29 -12.76 25.06
C ARG A 229 -56.85 -11.44 24.44
N GLN A 230 -57.77 -10.65 23.91
CA GLN A 230 -57.47 -9.35 23.33
C GLN A 230 -57.13 -8.32 24.42
N ALA A 231 -57.85 -8.36 25.56
CA ALA A 231 -57.51 -7.59 26.76
C ALA A 231 -56.14 -8.00 27.35
N GLY A 232 -55.84 -9.30 27.42
CA GLY A 232 -54.54 -9.81 27.89
C GLY A 232 -53.35 -9.41 27.01
N ARG A 233 -53.54 -9.35 25.68
CA ARG A 233 -52.52 -8.86 24.75
C ARG A 233 -52.30 -7.34 24.86
N GLY A 234 -53.37 -6.57 25.09
CA GLY A 234 -53.27 -5.15 25.40
C GLY A 234 -52.44 -4.90 26.66
N LEU A 235 -52.74 -5.62 27.74
CA LEU A 235 -51.99 -5.54 28.99
C LEU A 235 -50.53 -5.99 28.85
N GLY A 236 -50.31 -7.10 28.14
CA GLY A 236 -48.97 -7.65 27.88
C GLY A 236 -48.10 -6.78 26.97
N TRP A 237 -48.70 -5.93 26.13
CA TRP A 237 -47.97 -4.94 25.35
C TRP A 237 -47.67 -3.66 26.15
N PHE A 238 -48.59 -3.25 27.02
CA PHE A 238 -48.53 -1.98 27.75
C PHE A 238 -47.59 -2.03 28.97
N LEU A 239 -47.66 -3.10 29.79
CA LEU A 239 -46.84 -3.24 31.01
C LEU A 239 -45.31 -3.19 30.77
N PRO A 240 -44.73 -3.94 29.80
CA PRO A 240 -43.29 -3.89 29.59
C PRO A 240 -42.83 -2.58 28.93
N ARG A 241 -43.72 -1.85 28.24
CA ARG A 241 -43.44 -0.51 27.74
C ARG A 241 -43.45 0.52 28.86
N LEU A 242 -44.39 0.44 29.78
CA LEU A 242 -44.40 1.28 30.98
C LEU A 242 -43.19 1.01 31.86
N GLY A 243 -42.79 -0.26 32.03
CA GLY A 243 -41.55 -0.63 32.72
C GLY A 243 -40.31 -0.06 32.04
N ARG A 244 -40.21 -0.12 30.70
CA ARG A 244 -39.10 0.50 29.97
C ARG A 244 -39.14 2.03 30.02
N ALA A 245 -40.30 2.65 29.94
CA ALA A 245 -40.44 4.11 30.00
C ALA A 245 -40.08 4.63 31.40
N LEU A 246 -40.54 3.99 32.47
CA LEU A 246 -40.24 4.44 33.83
C LEU A 246 -38.83 4.09 34.29
N PHE A 247 -38.24 3.00 33.79
CA PHE A 247 -36.92 2.55 34.23
C PHE A 247 -35.78 2.98 33.30
N VAL A 248 -35.96 2.84 31.98
CA VAL A 248 -34.89 3.06 31.00
C VAL A 248 -34.78 4.54 30.61
N TRP A 249 -35.88 5.28 30.52
CA TRP A 249 -35.79 6.68 30.08
C TRP A 249 -35.11 7.62 31.09
N PRO A 250 -35.39 7.54 32.41
CA PRO A 250 -34.64 8.33 33.38
C PRO A 250 -33.15 8.00 33.37
N TRP A 251 -32.82 6.72 33.15
CA TRP A 251 -31.43 6.27 33.05
C TRP A 251 -30.74 6.77 31.78
N VAL A 252 -31.42 6.72 30.63
CA VAL A 252 -30.90 7.28 29.36
C VAL A 252 -30.73 8.79 29.48
N GLY A 253 -31.65 9.48 30.17
CA GLY A 253 -31.52 10.90 30.51
C GLY A 253 -30.28 11.17 31.36
N LEU A 254 -30.12 10.45 32.47
CA LEU A 254 -28.97 10.58 33.36
C LEU A 254 -27.64 10.32 32.62
N TRP A 255 -27.61 9.28 31.78
CA TRP A 255 -26.41 8.93 31.02
C TRP A 255 -26.05 10.01 30.00
N ARG A 256 -27.05 10.53 29.27
CA ARG A 256 -26.84 11.48 28.17
C ARG A 256 -26.62 12.91 28.65
N TYR A 257 -27.21 13.31 29.77
CA TYR A 257 -27.12 14.68 30.31
C TYR A 257 -26.15 14.84 31.48
N VAL A 258 -25.79 13.78 32.20
CA VAL A 258 -24.89 13.89 33.37
C VAL A 258 -23.59 13.15 33.11
N VAL A 259 -23.66 11.86 32.78
CA VAL A 259 -22.44 11.02 32.67
C VAL A 259 -21.57 11.42 31.48
N VAL A 260 -22.17 11.59 30.29
CA VAL A 260 -21.43 11.99 29.09
C VAL A 260 -20.78 13.38 29.26
N PRO A 261 -21.48 14.42 29.74
CA PRO A 261 -20.86 15.72 29.96
C PRO A 261 -19.77 15.68 31.04
N VAL A 262 -19.99 14.99 32.16
CA VAL A 262 -18.99 14.90 33.23
C VAL A 262 -17.73 14.18 32.75
N LEU A 263 -17.85 13.08 32.01
CA LEU A 263 -16.68 12.40 31.45
C LEU A 263 -15.98 13.24 30.38
N ARG A 264 -16.75 13.89 29.50
CA ARG A 264 -16.20 14.67 28.40
C ARG A 264 -15.52 15.94 28.90
N TYR A 265 -16.17 16.73 29.74
CA TYR A 265 -15.62 17.98 30.26
C TYR A 265 -14.68 17.77 31.44
N GLY A 266 -14.90 16.75 32.28
CA GLY A 266 -14.07 16.49 33.44
C GLY A 266 -12.78 15.72 33.15
N ILE A 267 -12.75 14.87 32.12
CA ILE A 267 -11.58 14.03 31.82
C ILE A 267 -11.08 14.28 30.40
N ALA A 268 -11.93 14.14 29.39
CA ALA A 268 -11.45 14.18 28.00
C ALA A 268 -10.92 15.56 27.61
N VAL A 269 -11.62 16.64 27.97
CA VAL A 269 -11.19 18.02 27.68
C VAL A 269 -9.87 18.36 28.38
N PRO A 270 -9.67 18.13 29.69
CA PRO A 270 -8.38 18.43 30.34
C PRO A 270 -7.24 17.54 29.84
N VAL A 271 -7.50 16.27 29.50
CA VAL A 271 -6.48 15.40 28.90
C VAL A 271 -6.08 15.89 27.50
N VAL A 272 -7.04 16.29 26.67
CA VAL A 272 -6.79 16.85 25.33
C VAL A 272 -6.07 18.21 25.44
N TRP A 273 -6.44 19.03 26.43
CA TRP A 273 -5.74 20.28 26.71
C TRP A 273 -4.29 20.01 27.13
N LEU A 274 -4.04 19.08 28.06
CA LEU A 274 -2.69 18.69 28.49
C LEU A 274 -1.86 18.15 27.31
N TRP A 275 -2.46 17.32 26.47
CA TRP A 275 -1.82 16.80 25.28
C TRP A 275 -1.39 17.92 24.32
N THR A 276 -2.28 18.85 24.03
CA THR A 276 -2.03 19.92 23.05
C THR A 276 -1.13 21.03 23.58
N ARG A 277 -1.23 21.38 24.87
CA ARG A 277 -0.44 22.46 25.48
C ARG A 277 0.90 22.03 26.06
N VAL A 278 1.08 20.76 26.42
CA VAL A 278 2.31 20.30 27.08
C VAL A 278 3.03 19.24 26.24
N LEU A 279 2.35 18.13 25.91
CA LEU A 279 3.01 17.02 25.21
C LEU A 279 3.37 17.33 23.76
N ALA A 280 2.48 17.98 23.02
CA ALA A 280 2.73 18.37 21.64
C ALA A 280 3.89 19.38 21.48
N PRO A 281 3.98 20.48 22.26
CA PRO A 281 5.14 21.36 22.20
C PRO A 281 6.42 20.66 22.67
N VAL A 282 6.40 19.90 23.77
CA VAL A 282 7.59 19.14 24.22
C VAL A 282 8.05 18.16 23.14
N GLY A 283 7.14 17.45 22.47
CA GLY A 283 7.48 16.58 21.36
C GLY A 283 8.07 17.33 20.16
N ARG A 284 7.60 18.56 19.88
CA ARG A 284 8.17 19.43 18.85
C ARG A 284 9.56 19.91 19.21
N GLU A 285 9.78 20.39 20.43
CA GLU A 285 11.10 20.80 20.92
C GLU A 285 12.11 19.66 20.88
N VAL A 286 11.71 18.45 21.30
CA VAL A 286 12.58 17.27 21.23
C VAL A 286 12.91 16.91 19.78
N ARG A 287 11.92 16.99 18.86
CA ARG A 287 12.15 16.73 17.44
C ARG A 287 13.07 17.78 16.82
N ASP A 288 12.90 19.05 17.17
CA ASP A 288 13.68 20.14 16.62
C ASP A 288 15.12 20.12 17.16
N ALA A 289 15.31 19.76 18.45
CA ALA A 289 16.61 19.47 19.03
C ALA A 289 17.31 18.29 18.34
N LEU A 290 16.60 17.19 18.08
CA LEU A 290 17.11 16.04 17.33
C LEU A 290 17.45 16.41 15.88
N ALA A 291 16.63 17.24 15.23
CA ALA A 291 16.87 17.72 13.88
C ALA A 291 18.12 18.62 13.81
N LEU A 292 18.37 19.43 14.85
CA LEU A 292 19.58 20.22 15.00
C LEU A 292 20.81 19.32 15.14
N CYS A 293 20.76 18.31 16.02
CA CYS A 293 21.82 17.32 16.17
C CYS A 293 22.09 16.57 14.85
N TRP A 294 21.03 16.21 14.12
CA TRP A 294 21.14 15.53 12.82
C TRP A 294 21.75 16.42 11.74
N ARG A 295 21.41 17.71 11.72
CA ARG A 295 22.03 18.71 10.82
C ARG A 295 23.51 18.88 11.13
N VAL A 296 23.89 18.97 12.41
CA VAL A 296 25.29 19.05 12.83
C VAL A 296 26.06 17.81 12.40
N ALA A 297 25.50 16.61 12.62
CA ALA A 297 26.09 15.37 12.12
C ALA A 297 26.25 15.37 10.59
N GLY A 298 25.29 15.93 9.86
CA GLY A 298 25.35 16.10 8.40
C GLY A 298 26.41 17.10 7.92
N PHE A 299 26.73 18.15 8.70
CA PHE A 299 27.86 19.04 8.41
C PHE A 299 29.20 18.37 8.68
N VAL A 300 29.32 17.65 9.80
CA VAL A 300 30.53 16.89 10.15
C VAL A 300 30.78 15.80 9.12
N SER A 301 29.77 15.02 8.73
CA SER A 301 29.90 13.99 7.70
C SER A 301 30.32 14.56 6.34
N ARG A 302 29.82 15.73 5.95
CA ARG A 302 30.26 16.42 4.71
C ARG A 302 31.67 17.00 4.81
N ALA A 303 32.10 17.45 5.98
CA ALA A 303 33.48 17.88 6.20
C ALA A 303 34.44 16.69 6.11
N VAL A 304 34.12 15.60 6.80
CA VAL A 304 34.87 14.34 6.76
C VAL A 304 34.90 13.77 5.35
N GLY A 305 33.77 13.73 4.64
CA GLY A 305 33.70 13.26 3.26
C GLY A 305 34.53 14.09 2.28
N ARG A 306 34.57 15.42 2.45
CA ARG A 306 35.46 16.30 1.67
C ARG A 306 36.93 16.05 2.00
N GLY A 307 37.26 15.88 3.28
CA GLY A 307 38.61 15.53 3.72
C GLY A 307 39.06 14.19 3.14
N LEU A 308 38.21 13.16 3.20
CA LEU A 308 38.50 11.83 2.66
C LEU A 308 38.65 11.86 1.14
N LYS A 309 37.78 12.60 0.43
CA LYS A 309 37.88 12.78 -1.02
C LYS A 309 39.16 13.52 -1.41
N TRP A 310 39.52 14.56 -0.67
CA TRP A 310 40.78 15.28 -0.88
C TRP A 310 41.97 14.36 -0.66
N LEU A 311 41.96 13.58 0.43
CA LEU A 311 43.03 12.64 0.76
C LEU A 311 43.17 11.55 -0.32
N ALA A 312 42.06 10.97 -0.75
CA ALA A 312 42.03 9.98 -1.83
C ALA A 312 42.51 10.58 -3.17
N TRP A 313 42.09 11.80 -3.49
CA TRP A 313 42.55 12.48 -4.70
C TRP A 313 44.04 12.82 -4.64
N ASN A 314 44.55 13.25 -3.50
CA ASN A 314 45.95 13.66 -3.37
C ASN A 314 46.89 12.44 -3.32
N LEU A 315 46.50 11.36 -2.64
CA LEU A 315 47.31 10.15 -2.48
C LEU A 315 47.22 9.18 -3.65
N LEU A 316 46.05 9.05 -4.29
CA LEU A 316 45.84 8.06 -5.37
C LEU A 316 45.58 8.75 -6.71
N GLY A 317 44.67 9.73 -6.74
CA GLY A 317 44.26 10.38 -7.98
C GLY A 317 45.38 11.14 -8.69
N ARG A 318 46.05 12.06 -7.99
CA ARG A 318 47.15 12.87 -8.53
C ARG A 318 48.33 12.05 -9.06
N PRO A 319 48.86 11.04 -8.33
CA PRO A 319 49.95 10.24 -8.86
C PRO A 319 49.51 9.39 -10.06
N LEU A 320 48.32 8.79 -10.03
CA LEU A 320 47.80 8.01 -11.16
C LEU A 320 47.61 8.87 -12.41
N VAL A 321 47.12 10.10 -12.27
CA VAL A 321 46.95 11.03 -13.41
C VAL A 321 48.31 11.43 -13.98
N ARG A 322 49.33 11.67 -13.14
CA ARG A 322 50.70 11.96 -13.62
C ARG A 322 51.31 10.77 -14.35
N ILE A 323 51.18 9.57 -13.80
CA ILE A 323 51.66 8.32 -14.42
C ILE A 323 50.96 8.13 -15.77
N TRP A 324 49.64 8.32 -15.83
CA TRP A 324 48.88 8.19 -17.06
C TRP A 324 49.27 9.21 -18.13
N TRP A 325 49.48 10.47 -17.74
CA TRP A 325 50.00 11.50 -18.65
C TRP A 325 51.41 11.16 -19.16
N GLY A 326 52.27 10.62 -18.30
CA GLY A 326 53.59 10.12 -18.68
C GLY A 326 53.52 8.97 -19.69
N LEU A 327 52.69 7.96 -19.42
CA LEU A 327 52.44 6.84 -20.32
C LEU A 327 51.86 7.29 -21.67
N ARG A 328 50.88 8.21 -21.64
CA ARG A 328 50.28 8.77 -22.84
C ARG A 328 51.28 9.60 -23.65
N TRP A 329 52.17 10.34 -22.98
CA TRP A 329 53.24 11.09 -23.62
C TRP A 329 54.27 10.15 -24.26
N CYS A 330 54.71 9.11 -23.53
CA CYS A 330 55.59 8.06 -24.06
C CYS A 330 54.98 7.37 -25.28
N GLY A 331 53.73 6.89 -25.19
CA GLY A 331 53.06 6.26 -26.33
C GLY A 331 52.92 7.20 -27.54
N ARG A 332 52.64 8.48 -27.30
CA ARG A 332 52.50 9.45 -28.38
C ARG A 332 53.84 9.83 -29.03
N ASN A 333 54.92 9.95 -28.27
CA ASN A 333 56.22 10.37 -28.79
C ASN A 333 57.11 9.22 -29.27
N LEU A 334 57.09 8.08 -28.58
CA LEU A 334 57.93 6.93 -28.92
C LEU A 334 57.29 6.00 -29.96
N VAL A 335 55.96 5.98 -30.07
CA VAL A 335 55.27 5.06 -30.99
C VAL A 335 54.55 5.86 -32.08
N ALA A 336 53.62 6.74 -31.72
CA ALA A 336 52.76 7.38 -32.71
C ALA A 336 53.50 8.36 -33.63
N ARG A 337 54.45 9.15 -33.12
CA ARG A 337 55.26 10.08 -33.93
C ARG A 337 56.20 9.38 -34.92
N PRO A 338 57.03 8.38 -34.53
CA PRO A 338 57.90 7.70 -35.49
C PRO A 338 57.09 6.87 -36.50
N LEU A 339 56.03 6.17 -36.09
CA LEU A 339 55.13 5.51 -37.04
C LEU A 339 54.49 6.51 -38.02
N GLY A 340 54.09 7.69 -37.52
CA GLY A 340 53.56 8.76 -38.36
C GLY A 340 54.58 9.36 -39.35
N GLN A 341 55.88 9.31 -39.02
CA GLN A 341 56.94 9.71 -39.95
C GLN A 341 57.20 8.63 -40.99
N VAL A 342 57.32 7.36 -40.58
CA VAL A 342 57.50 6.21 -41.48
C VAL A 342 56.33 6.09 -42.47
N TRP A 343 55.10 6.24 -41.99
CA TRP A 343 53.90 6.20 -42.83
C TRP A 343 53.85 7.36 -43.83
N ARG A 344 54.29 8.56 -43.43
CA ARG A 344 54.40 9.70 -44.36
C ARG A 344 55.47 9.45 -45.43
N GLY A 345 56.60 8.85 -45.07
CA GLY A 345 57.64 8.42 -46.01
C GLY A 345 57.13 7.39 -47.01
N LEU A 346 56.49 6.32 -46.52
CA LEU A 346 55.87 5.28 -47.36
C LEU A 346 54.81 5.86 -48.31
N ARG A 347 53.95 6.76 -47.81
CA ARG A 347 52.93 7.41 -48.63
C ARG A 347 53.53 8.34 -49.69
N TRP A 348 54.65 9.02 -49.39
CA TRP A 348 55.39 9.82 -50.35
C TRP A 348 56.04 8.93 -51.42
N CYS A 349 56.70 7.84 -51.03
CA CYS A 349 57.29 6.87 -51.96
C CYS A 349 56.23 6.27 -52.88
N GLY A 350 55.11 5.79 -52.35
CA GLY A 350 54.02 5.25 -53.18
C GLY A 350 53.44 6.27 -54.15
N ARG A 351 53.33 7.55 -53.72
CA ARG A 351 52.84 8.63 -54.60
C ARG A 351 53.84 8.99 -55.71
N ASN A 352 55.13 9.07 -55.40
CA ASN A 352 56.12 9.53 -56.38
C ASN A 352 56.65 8.41 -57.28
N LEU A 353 56.78 7.18 -56.76
CA LEU A 353 57.33 6.05 -57.53
C LEU A 353 56.28 5.30 -58.34
N VAL A 354 55.02 5.28 -57.91
CA VAL A 354 53.97 4.51 -58.58
C VAL A 354 52.90 5.43 -59.15
N ALA A 355 52.27 6.25 -58.31
CA ALA A 355 51.10 7.00 -58.74
C ALA A 355 51.43 8.12 -59.76
N ARG A 356 52.52 8.86 -59.56
CA ARG A 356 52.96 9.92 -60.48
C ARG A 356 53.36 9.39 -61.87
N PRO A 357 54.25 8.40 -62.01
CA PRO A 357 54.61 7.90 -63.34
C PRO A 357 53.43 7.23 -64.04
N VAL A 358 52.59 6.48 -63.32
CA VAL A 358 51.36 5.91 -63.91
C VAL A 358 50.39 7.00 -64.35
N ALA A 359 50.22 8.06 -63.57
CA ALA A 359 49.38 9.20 -63.95
C ALA A 359 49.94 9.95 -65.17
N LEU A 360 51.26 10.06 -65.30
CA LEU A 360 51.92 10.65 -66.46
C LEU A 360 51.73 9.79 -67.71
N VAL A 361 51.92 8.47 -67.63
CA VAL A 361 51.68 7.54 -68.75
C VAL A 361 50.21 7.57 -69.16
N TRP A 362 49.28 7.59 -68.20
CA TRP A 362 47.86 7.72 -68.48
C TRP A 362 47.53 9.04 -69.18
N ALA A 363 48.11 10.15 -68.73
CA ALA A 363 47.86 11.47 -69.29
C ALA A 363 48.52 11.67 -70.67
N ALA A 364 49.74 11.16 -70.86
CA ALA A 364 50.55 11.39 -72.04
C ALA A 364 50.31 10.39 -73.17
N VAL A 365 49.91 9.15 -72.85
CA VAL A 365 49.77 8.07 -73.84
C VAL A 365 48.32 7.63 -73.97
N VAL A 366 47.72 7.17 -72.87
CA VAL A 366 46.41 6.50 -72.94
C VAL A 366 45.27 7.47 -73.25
N ARG A 367 45.27 8.66 -72.63
CA ARG A 367 44.25 9.69 -72.92
C ARG A 367 44.28 10.21 -74.35
N PRO A 368 45.44 10.63 -74.93
CA PRO A 368 45.46 11.10 -76.31
C PRO A 368 45.21 9.97 -77.32
N ALA A 369 45.75 8.77 -77.10
CA ALA A 369 45.44 7.62 -77.96
C ALA A 369 43.95 7.27 -77.93
N GLY A 370 43.31 7.29 -76.75
CA GLY A 370 41.87 7.07 -76.62
C GLY A 370 41.04 8.15 -77.33
N ARG A 371 41.45 9.42 -77.29
CA ARG A 371 40.81 10.49 -78.07
C ARG A 371 40.99 10.27 -79.56
N TRP A 372 42.19 9.91 -80.01
CA TRP A 372 42.46 9.67 -81.42
C TRP A 372 41.66 8.49 -81.98
N VAL A 373 41.57 7.38 -81.25
CA VAL A 373 40.72 6.24 -81.64
C VAL A 373 39.24 6.61 -81.66
N ARG A 374 38.77 7.38 -80.67
CA ARG A 374 37.37 7.83 -80.62
C ARG A 374 37.04 8.75 -81.79
N ASP A 375 37.89 9.73 -82.06
CA ASP A 375 37.60 10.80 -83.01
C ASP A 375 37.96 10.39 -84.45
N GLY A 376 38.99 9.55 -84.64
CA GLY A 376 39.51 9.11 -85.93
C GLY A 376 38.92 7.80 -86.48
N VAL A 377 38.44 6.90 -85.60
CA VAL A 377 37.91 5.59 -86.04
C VAL A 377 36.43 5.47 -85.72
N TRP A 378 36.06 5.71 -84.46
CA TRP A 378 34.69 5.48 -84.01
C TRP A 378 33.69 6.54 -84.47
N ALA A 379 34.09 7.82 -84.44
CA ALA A 379 33.23 8.92 -84.90
C ALA A 379 32.88 8.83 -86.40
N PRO A 380 33.82 8.56 -87.33
CA PRO A 380 33.49 8.39 -88.74
C PRO A 380 32.76 7.07 -89.02
N ALA A 381 33.14 5.95 -88.40
CA ALA A 381 32.41 4.67 -88.55
C ALA A 381 30.96 4.79 -88.08
N ARG A 382 30.71 5.52 -86.99
CA ARG A 382 29.35 5.82 -86.51
C ARG A 382 28.57 6.71 -87.47
N ARG A 383 29.21 7.67 -88.13
CA ARG A 383 28.56 8.50 -89.15
C ARG A 383 28.21 7.68 -90.38
N ALA A 384 29.14 6.85 -90.87
CA ALA A 384 28.91 5.95 -91.99
C ALA A 384 27.79 4.92 -91.71
N ALA A 385 27.73 4.38 -90.49
CA ALA A 385 26.65 3.46 -90.10
C ALA A 385 25.28 4.15 -90.03
N VAL A 386 25.22 5.42 -89.61
CA VAL A 386 23.96 6.20 -89.59
C VAL A 386 23.52 6.61 -91.01
N GLU A 387 24.47 6.82 -91.92
CA GLU A 387 24.17 7.10 -93.33
C GLU A 387 23.78 5.84 -94.13
N ALA A 388 24.20 4.66 -93.66
CA ALA A 388 23.92 3.37 -94.31
C ALA A 388 22.61 2.67 -93.88
N GLY A 389 21.90 3.21 -92.87
CA GLY A 389 20.60 2.70 -92.41
C GLY A 389 20.63 2.00 -91.05
#